data_AF-A0AAV0ZKX0-F1
#
_entry.id   AF-A0AAV0ZKX0-F1
#
_cell.length_a   1.000
_cell.length_b   1.000
_cell.length_c   1.000
_cell.angle_alpha   90.00
_cell.angle_beta   90.00
_cell.angle_gamma   90.00
#
_symmetry.space_group_name_H-M   'P 1'
#
loop_
_entity.id
_entity.type
_entity.pdbx_description
1 polymer ?
#
loop_
_entity_poly.entity_id
_entity_poly.type
_entity_poly.pdbx_seq_one_letter_code
_entity_poly.pdbx_strand_id
1 'polypeptide(L)'
;MLPVFTLQPVSDEAIFNVFNSVPKLDSDGRQVFTEEGEVVRELEQKFNFHWHVEHFNHETDHYIVKAGQLNTGDQASYDQLLDFVAGIPPIQRVGEGRRPVVDEDEKPV
;
A
#
# COMPACT_ATOMS: atom_id res chain seq x y z
N MET A 1 15.22 9.61 18.92
CA MET A 1 14.42 8.67 18.11
C MET A 1 13.30 9.50 17.50
N LEU A 2 13.29 9.67 16.18
CA LEU A 2 12.25 10.47 15.51
C LEU A 2 10.95 9.67 15.43
N PRO A 3 9.77 10.30 15.56
CA PRO A 3 8.50 9.59 15.45
C PRO A 3 8.34 9.02 14.04
N VAL A 4 8.01 7.74 13.97
CA VAL A 4 7.57 7.05 12.74
C VAL A 4 6.06 7.13 12.71
N PHE A 5 5.50 7.64 11.62
CA PHE A 5 4.06 7.61 11.40
C PHE A 5 3.72 6.34 10.62
N THR A 6 2.96 5.45 11.24
CA THR A 6 2.47 4.22 10.59
C THR A 6 1.05 4.45 10.10
N LEU A 7 0.82 4.26 8.80
CA LEU A 7 -0.53 4.20 8.26
C LEU A 7 -1.17 2.87 8.67
N GLN A 8 -2.19 2.92 9.54
CA GLN A 8 -2.96 1.75 9.92
C GLN A 8 -4.26 1.73 9.11
N PRO A 9 -4.44 0.80 8.15
CA PRO A 9 -5.73 0.64 7.50
C PRO A 9 -6.78 0.21 8.51
N VAL A 10 -7.97 0.80 8.40
CA VAL A 10 -9.09 0.61 9.35
C VAL A 10 -10.22 -0.26 8.81
N SER A 11 -10.16 -0.65 7.52
CA SER A 11 -11.14 -1.53 6.89
C SER A 11 -10.46 -2.76 6.30
N ASP A 12 -11.21 -3.88 6.23
CA ASP A 12 -10.73 -5.13 5.63
C ASP A 12 -10.28 -4.92 4.18
N GLU A 13 -11.01 -4.11 3.42
CA GLU A 13 -10.65 -3.74 2.04
C GLU A 13 -9.32 -2.97 1.98
N ALA A 14 -9.08 -2.04 2.90
CA ALA A 14 -7.82 -1.32 2.98
C ALA A 14 -6.66 -2.24 3.42
N ILE A 15 -6.93 -3.22 4.29
CA ILE A 15 -5.94 -4.23 4.69
C ILE A 15 -5.54 -5.08 3.47
N PHE A 16 -6.50 -5.61 2.70
CA PHE A 16 -6.18 -6.39 1.50
C PHE A 16 -5.55 -5.56 0.38
N ASN A 17 -5.85 -4.26 0.32
CA ASN A 17 -5.19 -3.37 -0.62
C ASN A 17 -3.74 -3.14 -0.24
N VAL A 18 -3.39 -2.98 1.04
CA VAL A 18 -2.01 -2.61 1.45
C VAL A 18 -1.13 -3.82 1.81
N PHE A 19 -1.72 -4.98 2.11
CA PHE A 19 -1.01 -6.17 2.56
C PHE A 19 -1.27 -7.41 1.69
N ASN A 20 -0.25 -8.25 1.53
CA ASN A 20 -0.36 -9.61 1.02
C ASN A 20 -0.58 -10.58 2.18
N SER A 21 -1.42 -11.59 1.97
CA SER A 21 -1.52 -12.72 2.88
C SER A 21 -0.52 -13.81 2.46
N VAL A 22 0.57 -13.93 3.20
CA VAL A 22 1.68 -14.85 2.90
C VAL A 22 1.77 -15.96 3.95
N PRO A 23 2.26 -17.17 3.60
CA PRO A 23 2.52 -18.21 4.58
C PRO A 23 3.52 -17.72 5.63
N LYS A 24 3.19 -17.88 6.90
CA LYS A 24 4.13 -17.61 7.99
C LYS A 24 5.24 -18.67 7.99
N LEU A 25 6.48 -18.21 8.06
CA LEU A 25 7.65 -19.08 8.14
C LEU A 25 8.25 -19.07 9.55
N ASP A 26 8.73 -20.22 10.01
CA ASP A 26 9.53 -20.33 11.23
C ASP A 26 10.99 -19.88 11.01
N SER A 27 11.81 -19.99 12.05
CA SER A 27 13.23 -19.62 11.98
C SER A 27 14.06 -20.44 10.99
N ASP A 28 13.57 -21.62 10.60
CA ASP A 28 14.20 -22.51 9.62
C ASP A 28 13.61 -22.30 8.21
N GLY A 29 12.74 -21.31 8.02
CA GLY A 29 12.08 -21.01 6.75
C GLY A 29 10.95 -21.98 6.39
N ARG A 30 10.43 -22.76 7.34
CA ARG A 30 9.36 -23.74 7.11
C ARG A 30 7.99 -23.14 7.43
N GLN A 31 6.97 -23.58 6.69
CA GLN A 31 5.60 -23.12 6.94
C GLN A 31 5.10 -23.56 8.32
N VAL A 32 4.48 -22.62 9.02
CA VAL A 32 3.80 -22.88 10.28
C VAL A 32 2.37 -23.31 10.01
N PHE A 33 1.90 -24.34 10.72
CA PHE A 33 0.54 -24.88 10.58
C PHE A 33 -0.25 -24.73 11.89
N THR A 34 -1.58 -24.64 11.79
CA THR A 34 -2.50 -24.71 12.93
C THR A 34 -2.62 -26.14 13.45
N GLU A 35 -3.30 -26.33 14.58
CA GLU A 35 -3.56 -27.66 15.15
C GLU A 35 -4.44 -28.52 14.23
N GLU A 36 -5.27 -27.89 13.41
CA GLU A 36 -6.12 -28.52 12.40
C GLU A 36 -5.36 -28.82 11.09
N GLY A 37 -4.09 -28.43 10.99
CA GLY A 37 -3.24 -28.67 9.81
C GLY A 37 -3.38 -27.63 8.69
N GLU A 38 -4.00 -26.47 8.96
CA GLU A 38 -4.07 -25.37 8.00
C GLU A 38 -2.82 -24.48 8.05
N VAL A 39 -2.43 -23.86 6.93
CA VAL A 39 -1.26 -22.96 6.91
C VAL A 39 -1.57 -21.68 7.66
N VAL A 40 -0.75 -21.34 8.66
CA VAL A 40 -0.79 -20.04 9.31
C VAL A 40 -0.31 -18.98 8.34
N ARG A 41 -1.09 -17.91 8.17
CA ARG A 41 -0.75 -16.80 7.27
C ARG A 41 -0.49 -15.54 8.08
N GLU A 42 0.41 -14.71 7.59
CA GLU A 42 0.68 -13.37 8.11
C GLU A 42 0.48 -12.31 7.02
N LEU A 43 0.40 -11.06 7.46
CA LEU A 43 0.24 -9.92 6.57
C LEU A 43 1.60 -9.28 6.31
N GLU A 44 2.03 -9.31 5.06
CA GLU A 44 3.24 -8.64 4.60
C GLU A 44 2.84 -7.38 3.82
N GLN A 45 3.48 -6.24 4.11
CA GLN A 45 3.19 -4.99 3.38
C GLN A 45 3.52 -5.17 1.90
N LYS A 46 2.56 -4.89 1.00
CA LYS A 46 2.81 -4.85 -0.45
C LYS A 46 3.81 -3.76 -0.80
N PHE A 47 3.74 -2.64 -0.07
CA PHE A 47 4.66 -1.50 -0.20
C PHE A 47 4.99 -0.95 1.17
N ASN A 48 6.27 -0.67 1.40
CA ASN A 48 6.75 -0.06 2.64
C ASN A 48 6.40 1.44 2.68
N PHE A 49 5.18 1.79 3.11
CA PHE A 49 4.78 3.18 3.31
C PHE A 49 5.31 3.73 4.64
N HIS A 50 6.61 3.97 4.74
CA HIS A 50 7.22 4.59 5.91
C HIS A 50 7.56 6.05 5.62
N TRP A 51 6.78 6.96 6.19
CA TRP A 51 7.08 8.40 6.14
C TRP A 51 7.74 8.81 7.46
N HIS A 52 9.05 9.06 7.43
CA HIS A 52 9.72 9.77 8.52
C HIS A 52 9.38 11.25 8.52
N VAL A 53 9.43 11.91 9.69
CA VAL A 53 9.21 13.35 9.81
C VAL A 53 10.12 14.18 8.89
N GLU A 54 11.33 13.68 8.60
CA GLU A 54 12.25 14.31 7.66
C GLU A 54 11.70 14.37 6.23
N HIS A 55 10.78 13.47 5.86
CA HIS A 55 10.15 13.50 4.55
C HIS A 55 9.22 14.71 4.35
N PHE A 56 8.80 15.37 5.43
CA PHE A 56 8.01 16.60 5.37
C PHE A 56 8.89 17.86 5.29
N ASN A 57 10.21 17.72 5.45
CA ASN A 57 11.15 18.84 5.37
C ASN A 57 11.61 19.12 3.93
N HIS A 58 11.27 18.26 2.98
CA HIS A 58 11.64 18.42 1.59
C HIS A 58 10.43 18.77 0.72
N GLU A 59 10.65 19.66 -0.24
CA GLU A 59 9.70 19.98 -1.30
C GLU A 59 9.38 18.73 -2.14
N THR A 60 8.19 18.68 -2.75
CA THR A 60 7.73 17.53 -3.55
C THR A 60 8.73 17.10 -4.62
N ASP A 61 9.41 18.06 -5.25
CA ASP A 61 10.43 17.82 -6.28
C ASP A 61 11.60 16.95 -5.81
N HIS A 62 11.85 16.90 -4.50
CA HIS A 62 12.88 16.02 -3.92
C HIS A 62 12.54 14.54 -4.06
N TYR A 63 11.25 14.21 -4.17
CA TYR A 63 10.74 12.84 -4.29
C TYR A 63 10.38 12.45 -5.73
N ILE A 64 10.47 13.40 -6.66
CA ILE A 64 10.12 13.17 -8.07
C ILE A 64 11.38 12.75 -8.83
N VAL A 65 11.46 11.48 -9.19
CA VAL A 65 12.46 10.97 -10.13
C VAL A 65 11.85 10.88 -11.52
N LYS A 66 12.51 11.44 -12.53
CA LYS A 66 12.03 11.32 -13.92
C LYS A 66 12.23 9.88 -14.38
N ALA A 67 11.27 9.33 -15.14
CA ALA A 67 11.32 7.93 -15.61
C ALA A 67 12.65 7.56 -16.30
N GLY A 68 13.23 8.47 -17.10
CA GLY A 68 14.54 8.25 -17.75
C GLY A 68 15.76 8.26 -16.83
N GLN A 69 15.58 8.47 -15.52
CA GLN A 69 16.63 8.50 -14.51
C GLN A 69 16.53 7.32 -13.53
N LEU A 70 15.51 6.46 -13.66
CA LEU A 70 15.38 5.25 -12.87
C LEU A 70 16.45 4.24 -13.29
N ASN A 71 17.14 3.65 -12.30
CA ASN A 71 17.95 2.47 -12.56
C ASN A 71 17.05 1.23 -12.74
N THR A 72 17.61 0.11 -13.18
CA THR A 72 16.84 -1.12 -13.45
C THR A 72 16.06 -1.64 -12.25
N GLY A 73 16.59 -1.53 -11.04
CA GLY A 73 15.91 -1.97 -9.81
C GLY A 73 14.76 -1.04 -9.43
N ASP A 74 14.98 0.26 -9.54
CA ASP A 74 13.94 1.26 -9.27
C ASP A 74 12.81 1.18 -10.30
N GLN A 75 13.13 0.92 -11.57
CA GLN A 75 12.14 0.71 -12.62
C GLN A 75 11.26 -0.52 -12.32
N ALA A 76 11.87 -1.65 -11.93
CA ALA A 76 11.11 -2.84 -11.57
C ALA A 76 10.17 -2.60 -10.37
N SER A 77 10.64 -1.80 -9.40
CA SER A 77 9.86 -1.43 -8.22
C SER A 77 8.71 -0.47 -8.59
N TYR A 78 8.95 0.45 -9.53
CA TYR A 78 7.95 1.35 -10.07
C TYR A 78 6.87 0.61 -10.86
N ASP A 79 7.24 -0.38 -11.68
CA ASP A 79 6.29 -1.20 -12.44
C ASP A 79 5.37 -1.99 -11.49
N GLN A 80 5.93 -2.56 -10.40
CA GLN A 80 5.12 -3.19 -9.36
C GLN A 80 4.15 -2.22 -8.70
N LEU A 81 4.58 -0.98 -8.46
CA LEU A 81 3.72 0.06 -7.91
C LEU A 81 2.58 0.44 -8.86
N LEU A 82 2.85 0.51 -10.17
CA LEU A 82 1.82 0.77 -11.17
C LEU A 82 0.77 -0.34 -11.20
N ASP A 83 1.19 -1.60 -11.20
CA ASP A 83 0.28 -2.75 -11.16
C ASP A 83 -0.58 -2.76 -9.90
N PHE A 84 0.02 -2.40 -8.77
CA PHE A 84 -0.68 -2.23 -7.50
C PHE A 84 -1.73 -1.13 -7.56
N VAL A 85 -1.36 0.07 -8.02
CA VAL A 85 -2.27 1.22 -8.12
C VAL A 85 -3.40 0.92 -9.10
N ALA A 86 -3.12 0.23 -10.22
CA ALA A 86 -4.13 -0.19 -11.17
C ALA A 86 -5.16 -1.18 -10.57
N GLY A 87 -4.74 -1.95 -9.56
CA GLY A 87 -5.62 -2.85 -8.81
C GLY A 87 -6.47 -2.16 -7.73
N ILE A 88 -6.17 -0.91 -7.36
CA ILE A 88 -6.98 -0.17 -6.40
C ILE A 88 -8.24 0.33 -7.13
N PRO A 89 -9.45 -0.10 -6.70
CA PRO A 89 -10.67 0.43 -7.28
C PRO A 89 -10.69 1.95 -7.08
N PRO A 90 -11.11 2.75 -8.08
CA PRO A 90 -11.12 4.20 -7.95
C PRO A 90 -11.86 4.59 -6.67
N ILE A 91 -11.14 5.22 -5.73
CA ILE A 91 -11.68 5.64 -4.45
C ILE A 91 -12.70 6.74 -4.73
N GLN A 92 -13.98 6.38 -4.77
CA GLN A 92 -15.05 7.37 -4.82
C GLN A 92 -15.14 8.03 -3.44
N ARG A 93 -14.96 9.35 -3.38
CA ARG A 93 -15.39 10.12 -2.21
C ARG A 93 -16.90 9.96 -2.09
N VAL A 94 -17.33 9.16 -1.12
CA VAL A 94 -18.74 8.97 -0.82
C VAL A 94 -19.15 9.96 0.28
N GLY A 95 -20.14 10.81 -0.01
CA GLY A 95 -20.74 11.71 0.97
C GLY A 95 -21.51 10.95 2.06
N GLU A 96 -21.98 11.67 3.09
CA GLU A 96 -22.86 11.08 4.11
C GLU A 96 -24.09 10.45 3.41
N GLY A 97 -24.20 9.11 3.50
CA GLY A 97 -25.21 8.34 2.77
C GLY A 97 -24.69 7.50 1.59
N ARG A 98 -23.36 7.34 1.44
CA ARG A 98 -22.73 6.45 0.42
C ARG A 98 -23.04 6.82 -1.03
N ARG A 99 -23.35 8.09 -1.32
CA ARG A 99 -23.45 8.59 -2.70
C ARG A 99 -22.12 9.21 -3.14
N PRO A 100 -21.62 8.92 -4.35
CA PRO A 100 -20.42 9.55 -4.87
C PRO A 100 -20.61 11.07 -4.89
N VAL A 101 -19.62 11.82 -4.41
CA VAL A 101 -19.54 13.26 -4.61
C VAL A 101 -19.16 13.47 -6.06
N VAL A 102 -20.04 14.13 -6.81
CA VAL A 102 -19.85 14.45 -8.22
C VAL A 102 -19.90 15.97 -8.43
N ASP A 103 -19.23 16.46 -9.47
CA ASP A 103 -19.32 17.86 -9.91
C ASP A 103 -20.63 18.11 -10.68
N GLU A 104 -20.79 19.32 -11.21
CA GLU A 104 -21.98 19.72 -11.99
C GLU A 104 -22.16 18.90 -13.30
N ASP A 105 -21.10 18.23 -13.77
CA ASP A 105 -21.08 17.37 -14.95
C ASP A 105 -21.21 15.87 -14.59
N GLU A 106 -21.60 15.54 -13.36
CA GLU A 106 -21.71 14.17 -12.82
C GLU A 106 -20.39 13.39 -12.78
N LYS A 107 -19.24 14.07 -12.82
CA LYS A 107 -17.93 13.41 -12.69
C LYS A 107 -17.51 13.29 -11.23
N PRO A 108 -16.92 12.16 -10.81
CA PRO A 108 -16.39 12.01 -9.45
C PRO A 108 -15.37 13.09 -9.10
N VAL A 109 -15.47 13.65 -7.88
CA VAL A 109 -14.57 14.70 -7.35
C VAL A 109 -13.69 14.21 -6.20
#